data_AF-A0A7X9L915-F1
#
_entry.id   AF-A0A7X9L915-F1
#
_cell.length_a   1.000
_cell.length_b   1.000
_cell.length_c   1.000
_cell.angle_alpha   90.00
_cell.angle_beta   90.00
_cell.angle_gamma   90.00
#
_symmetry.space_group_name_H-M   'P 1'
#
loop_
_entity.id
_entity.type
_entity.pdbx_description
1 polymer ?
#
loop_
_entity_poly.entity_id
_entity_poly.type
_entity_poly.pdbx_seq_one_letter_code
_entity_poly.pdbx_strand_id
1 'polypeptide(L)'
;MAALDYLDFDLEVEATATPDSYQVSVVSSPTGEASGTMSFPFNPDALENVILKLGRTRSGVRAIGSPTQQLAKQFGSTLYDALFAGEVGICFRRSLDAAAANGKGLRVRLRLGGAPQLADVPWEYLYPSGLKQFLVLSTKTPVVRYLAQPRRVEPLTVTPPLQVLVVVASPTNLATLDVDAEVQRIRSALAGLEQAGQVSLTVVPNATLAELRRSMRRGTFHVLHFIGHGGFNVHTAEGMLAFEDDHHLAHMVSGSDLATMIHDHDTLRLVLLNACEGARQSPADPLGGVAQSLVVQGIPAVVAMQFEITDAAATVFSAEFYAAIAD
;
A
#
# COMPACT_ATOMS: atom_id res chain seq x y z
N MET A 1 22.36 7.86 -3.16
CA MET A 1 21.88 9.27 -3.15
C MET A 1 21.59 9.62 -1.71
N ALA A 2 21.84 10.85 -1.23
CA ALA A 2 21.43 11.21 0.14
C ALA A 2 19.90 11.06 0.25
N ALA A 3 19.42 10.48 1.36
CA ALA A 3 17.98 10.33 1.60
C ALA A 3 17.30 11.71 1.56
N LEU A 4 16.23 11.84 0.78
CA LEU A 4 15.47 13.08 0.69
C LEU A 4 14.67 13.25 1.99
N ASP A 5 14.86 14.37 2.68
CA ASP A 5 14.01 14.74 3.81
C ASP A 5 12.64 15.22 3.31
N TYR A 6 11.58 14.91 4.08
CA TYR A 6 10.21 15.31 3.75
C TYR A 6 9.63 16.26 4.80
N LEU A 7 8.85 17.22 4.32
CA LEU A 7 7.85 17.91 5.14
C LEU A 7 6.49 17.20 4.96
N ASP A 8 5.63 17.25 5.97
CA ASP A 8 4.33 16.60 5.93
C ASP A 8 3.22 17.57 5.49
N PHE A 9 2.31 17.06 4.65
CA PHE A 9 1.04 17.68 4.30
C PHE A 9 -0.08 16.74 4.72
N ASP A 10 -0.70 17.02 5.86
CA ASP A 10 -1.70 16.17 6.49
C ASP A 10 -3.09 16.57 6.03
N LEU A 11 -3.71 15.70 5.24
CA LEU A 11 -5.02 15.92 4.67
C LEU A 11 -6.02 14.95 5.30
N GLU A 12 -6.94 15.49 6.07
CA GLU A 12 -8.02 14.76 6.72
C GLU A 12 -9.31 14.91 5.93
N VAL A 13 -9.99 13.78 5.70
CA VAL A 13 -11.26 13.71 4.98
C VAL A 13 -12.29 13.04 5.87
N GLU A 14 -13.37 13.75 6.14
CA GLU A 14 -14.46 13.31 7.00
C GLU A 14 -15.79 13.36 6.24
N ALA A 15 -16.60 12.31 6.37
CA ALA A 15 -17.94 12.28 5.81
C ALA A 15 -18.81 13.35 6.47
N THR A 16 -19.61 14.05 5.67
CA THR A 16 -20.63 14.98 6.19
C THR A 16 -22.00 14.29 6.30
N ALA A 17 -22.98 15.00 6.87
CA ALA A 17 -24.37 14.52 6.89
C ALA A 17 -24.99 14.43 5.47
N THR A 18 -24.40 15.11 4.48
CA THR A 18 -24.86 15.07 3.10
C THR A 18 -24.17 13.90 2.36
N PRO A 19 -24.94 13.02 1.70
CA PRO A 19 -24.36 11.94 0.89
C PRO A 19 -23.35 12.46 -0.13
N ASP A 20 -22.27 11.71 -0.32
CA ASP A 20 -21.16 12.02 -1.23
C ASP A 20 -20.47 13.36 -0.98
N SER A 21 -20.71 14.02 0.15
CA SER A 21 -20.08 15.27 0.55
C SER A 21 -19.16 15.04 1.74
N TYR A 22 -17.96 15.61 1.67
CA TYR A 22 -16.89 15.40 2.64
C TYR A 22 -16.26 16.72 3.04
N GLN A 23 -15.99 16.86 4.33
CA GLN A 23 -15.14 17.92 4.86
C GLN A 23 -13.69 17.52 4.59
N VAL A 24 -12.92 18.44 4.01
CA VAL A 24 -11.50 18.26 3.73
C VAL A 24 -10.72 19.29 4.53
N SER A 25 -9.79 18.84 5.36
CA SER A 25 -9.03 19.68 6.28
C SER A 25 -7.54 19.41 6.16
N VAL A 26 -6.76 20.44 5.89
CA VAL A 26 -5.31 20.42 6.04
C VAL A 26 -5.01 20.66 7.52
N VAL A 27 -4.75 19.60 8.27
CA VAL A 27 -4.56 19.66 9.73
C VAL A 27 -3.14 20.03 10.14
N SER A 28 -2.18 19.86 9.23
CA SER A 28 -0.78 20.26 9.43
C SER A 28 -0.10 20.36 8.07
N SER A 29 0.60 21.47 7.82
CA SER A 29 1.41 21.67 6.62
C SER A 29 2.53 22.68 6.87
N PRO A 30 3.51 22.80 5.97
CA PRO A 30 4.54 23.85 6.04
C PRO A 30 4.00 25.27 6.00
N THR A 31 2.76 25.47 5.53
CA THR A 31 2.19 26.80 5.26
C THR A 31 0.93 27.11 6.06
N GLY A 32 0.60 26.26 7.05
CA GLY A 32 -0.55 26.41 7.93
C GLY A 32 -1.69 25.43 7.62
N GLU A 33 -2.87 25.78 8.10
CA GLU A 33 -4.08 24.96 7.97
C GLU A 33 -5.03 25.56 6.93
N ALA A 34 -5.88 24.72 6.35
CA ALA A 34 -6.90 25.12 5.41
C ALA A 34 -8.06 24.11 5.46
N SER A 35 -9.26 24.55 5.10
CA SER A 35 -10.42 23.67 5.07
C SER A 35 -11.29 23.97 3.87
N GLY A 36 -11.96 22.94 3.35
CA GLY A 36 -12.92 23.04 2.27
C GLY A 36 -13.89 21.88 2.29
N THR A 37 -14.80 21.85 1.33
CA THR A 37 -15.72 20.74 1.14
C THR A 37 -15.49 20.15 -0.24
N MET A 38 -15.49 18.82 -0.34
CA MET A 38 -15.50 18.13 -1.62
C MET A 38 -16.82 17.37 -1.77
N SER A 39 -17.34 17.33 -3.00
CA SER A 39 -18.32 16.33 -3.40
C SER A 39 -17.58 15.25 -4.18
N PHE A 40 -17.76 13.98 -3.81
CA PHE A 40 -17.08 12.89 -4.48
C PHE A 40 -17.52 12.82 -5.94
N PRO A 41 -16.59 12.88 -6.91
CA PRO A 41 -16.95 13.18 -8.29
C PRO A 41 -17.37 11.94 -9.10
N PHE A 42 -17.44 10.77 -8.47
CA PHE A 42 -17.79 9.51 -9.12
C PHE A 42 -18.94 8.82 -8.39
N ASN A 43 -19.91 8.29 -9.12
CA ASN A 43 -20.83 7.32 -8.54
C ASN A 43 -20.14 5.94 -8.43
N PRO A 44 -20.71 5.00 -7.65
CA PRO A 44 -20.10 3.68 -7.43
C PRO A 44 -19.81 2.92 -8.73
N ASP A 45 -20.76 2.90 -9.68
CA ASP A 45 -20.60 2.20 -10.96
C ASP A 45 -19.45 2.79 -11.80
N ALA A 46 -19.31 4.11 -11.84
CA ALA A 46 -18.24 4.78 -12.57
C ALA A 46 -16.88 4.49 -11.95
N LEU A 47 -16.79 4.51 -10.62
CA LEU A 47 -15.58 4.16 -9.88
C LEU A 47 -15.18 2.70 -10.16
N GLU A 48 -16.13 1.76 -10.04
CA GLU A 48 -15.89 0.34 -10.31
C GLU A 48 -15.44 0.12 -11.76
N ASN A 49 -16.09 0.78 -12.72
CA ASN A 49 -15.70 0.68 -14.13
C ASN A 49 -14.27 1.19 -14.39
N VAL A 50 -13.86 2.27 -13.74
CA VAL A 50 -12.49 2.77 -13.83
C VAL A 50 -11.52 1.78 -13.19
N ILE A 51 -11.81 1.30 -11.98
CA ILE A 51 -11.01 0.29 -11.28
C ILE A 51 -10.83 -0.96 -12.14
N LEU A 52 -11.90 -1.51 -12.72
CA LEU A 52 -11.84 -2.67 -13.59
C LEU A 52 -10.98 -2.41 -14.83
N LYS A 53 -11.09 -1.24 -15.46
CA LYS A 53 -10.29 -0.90 -16.64
C LYS A 53 -8.81 -0.67 -16.31
N LEU A 54 -8.51 -0.18 -15.11
CA LEU A 54 -7.14 0.03 -14.65
C LEU A 54 -6.48 -1.25 -14.11
N GLY A 55 -7.26 -2.11 -13.45
CA GLY A 55 -6.84 -3.38 -12.82
C GLY A 55 -6.85 -4.61 -13.73
N ARG A 56 -7.56 -4.60 -14.87
CA ARG A 56 -7.54 -5.71 -15.88
C ARG A 56 -6.23 -5.81 -16.67
N THR A 57 -5.09 -5.51 -16.06
CA THR A 57 -3.77 -5.70 -16.65
C THR A 57 -3.38 -7.18 -16.67
N ARG A 58 -3.97 -7.96 -17.58
CA ARG A 58 -3.45 -9.29 -17.96
C ARG A 58 -2.61 -9.26 -19.24
N SER A 59 -2.34 -8.09 -19.83
CA SER A 59 -1.65 -8.05 -21.13
C SER A 59 -0.71 -6.86 -21.29
N GLY A 60 0.60 -7.17 -21.28
CA GLY A 60 1.64 -6.44 -22.01
C GLY A 60 2.22 -5.17 -21.39
N VAL A 61 3.49 -4.92 -21.72
CA VAL A 61 4.21 -3.66 -21.48
C VAL A 61 3.46 -2.53 -22.20
N ARG A 62 3.01 -1.53 -21.44
CA ARG A 62 2.12 -0.46 -21.93
C ARG A 62 2.88 0.50 -22.86
N ALA A 63 2.32 0.79 -24.02
CA ALA A 63 2.79 1.88 -24.87
C ALA A 63 2.45 3.26 -24.26
N ILE A 64 3.37 4.23 -24.41
CA ILE A 64 3.16 5.64 -24.06
C ILE A 64 1.98 6.17 -24.88
N GLY A 65 0.98 6.77 -24.23
CA GLY A 65 -0.23 7.29 -24.89
C GLY A 65 -1.36 6.29 -25.07
N SER A 66 -1.30 5.12 -24.42
CA SER A 66 -2.41 4.15 -24.45
C SER A 66 -3.73 4.74 -23.91
N PRO A 67 -4.90 4.23 -24.38
CA PRO A 67 -6.22 4.63 -23.87
C PRO A 67 -6.34 4.52 -22.34
N THR A 68 -5.68 3.51 -21.74
CA THR A 68 -5.63 3.32 -20.28
C THR A 68 -4.88 4.44 -19.58
N GLN A 69 -3.81 4.97 -20.16
CA GLN A 69 -3.08 6.11 -19.59
C GLN A 69 -3.91 7.40 -19.64
N GLN A 70 -4.64 7.63 -20.73
CA GLN A 70 -5.56 8.77 -20.82
C GLN A 70 -6.69 8.65 -19.80
N LEU A 71 -7.25 7.45 -19.64
CA LEU A 71 -8.25 7.16 -18.61
C LEU A 71 -7.71 7.45 -17.20
N ALA A 72 -6.51 6.96 -16.88
CA ALA A 72 -5.86 7.20 -15.59
C ALA A 72 -5.62 8.69 -15.33
N LYS A 73 -5.17 9.45 -16.33
CA LYS A 73 -5.00 10.91 -16.22
C LYS A 73 -6.33 11.62 -15.99
N GLN A 74 -7.36 11.27 -16.77
CA GLN A 74 -8.69 11.90 -16.63
C GLN A 74 -9.29 11.61 -15.25
N PHE A 75 -9.27 10.34 -14.82
CA PHE A 75 -9.70 9.95 -13.47
C PHE A 75 -8.91 10.71 -12.40
N GLY A 76 -7.59 10.70 -12.52
CA GLY A 76 -6.66 11.36 -11.60
C GLY A 76 -6.84 12.86 -11.49
N SER A 77 -7.09 13.53 -12.61
CA SER A 77 -7.39 14.97 -12.67
C SER A 77 -8.69 15.27 -11.94
N THR A 78 -9.77 14.55 -12.25
CA THR A 78 -11.07 14.75 -11.61
C THR A 78 -10.99 14.49 -10.10
N LEU A 79 -10.25 13.47 -9.68
CA LEU A 79 -10.03 13.18 -8.26
C LEU A 79 -9.23 14.28 -7.57
N TYR A 80 -8.15 14.77 -8.21
CA TYR A 80 -7.33 15.85 -7.69
C TYR A 80 -8.11 17.16 -7.56
N ASP A 81 -8.87 17.53 -8.60
CA ASP A 81 -9.64 18.78 -8.62
C ASP A 81 -10.74 18.80 -7.55
N ALA A 82 -11.33 17.63 -7.25
CA ALA A 82 -12.29 17.50 -6.15
C ALA A 82 -11.62 17.62 -4.77
N LEU A 83 -10.49 16.94 -4.55
CA LEU A 83 -9.82 16.88 -3.25
C LEU A 83 -9.08 18.18 -2.90
N PHE A 84 -8.43 18.81 -3.88
CA PHE A 84 -7.60 20.01 -3.71
C PHE A 84 -8.31 21.28 -4.21
N ALA A 85 -9.63 21.37 -4.03
CA ALA A 85 -10.39 22.56 -4.38
C ALA A 85 -10.11 23.74 -3.42
N GLY A 86 -10.28 24.97 -3.90
CA GLY A 86 -10.25 26.18 -3.07
C GLY A 86 -8.97 26.36 -2.23
N GLU A 87 -9.16 26.70 -0.96
CA GLU A 87 -8.07 26.97 -0.01
C GLU A 87 -7.17 25.75 0.23
N VAL A 88 -7.72 24.53 0.18
CA VAL A 88 -6.93 23.30 0.30
C VAL A 88 -5.89 23.20 -0.82
N GLY A 89 -6.29 23.46 -2.07
CA GLY A 89 -5.36 23.46 -3.21
C GLY A 89 -4.38 24.62 -3.22
N ILE A 90 -4.74 25.77 -2.66
CA ILE A 90 -3.81 26.90 -2.46
C ILE A 90 -2.75 26.52 -1.42
N CYS A 91 -3.18 25.97 -0.28
CA CYS A 91 -2.30 25.49 0.78
C CYS A 91 -1.35 24.41 0.28
N PHE A 92 -1.84 23.43 -0.49
CA PHE A 92 -1.01 22.38 -1.08
C PHE A 92 0.09 22.93 -1.99
N ARG A 93 -0.25 23.83 -2.93
CA ARG A 93 0.74 24.43 -3.84
C ARG A 93 1.78 25.26 -3.10
N ARG A 94 1.37 26.08 -2.12
CA ARG A 94 2.31 26.83 -1.29
C ARG A 94 3.22 25.91 -0.48
N SER A 95 2.69 24.80 0.00
CA SER A 95 3.47 23.78 0.72
C SER A 95 4.49 23.08 -0.19
N LEU A 96 4.15 22.84 -1.46
CA LEU A 96 5.09 22.34 -2.46
C LEU A 96 6.23 23.33 -2.69
N ASP A 97 5.92 24.60 -2.87
CA ASP A 97 6.92 25.66 -3.07
C ASP A 97 7.83 25.79 -1.84
N ALA A 98 7.25 25.73 -0.63
CA ALA A 98 8.00 25.78 0.62
C ALA A 98 8.93 24.56 0.78
N ALA A 99 8.47 23.35 0.49
CA ALA A 99 9.30 22.16 0.54
C ALA A 99 10.47 22.26 -0.47
N ALA A 100 10.18 22.66 -1.70
CA ALA A 100 11.19 22.84 -2.75
C ALA A 100 12.24 23.89 -2.37
N ALA A 101 11.84 25.02 -1.80
CA ALA A 101 12.74 26.08 -1.34
C ALA A 101 13.70 25.61 -0.24
N ASN A 102 13.31 24.60 0.54
CA ASN A 102 14.13 23.99 1.59
C ASN A 102 14.92 22.76 1.12
N GLY A 103 14.88 22.43 -0.18
CA GLY A 103 15.52 21.23 -0.72
C GLY A 103 14.89 19.91 -0.24
N LYS A 104 13.63 19.95 0.20
CA LYS A 104 12.88 18.82 0.75
C LYS A 104 11.79 18.34 -0.20
N GLY A 105 11.30 17.12 0.02
CA GLY A 105 10.04 16.64 -0.53
C GLY A 105 8.83 17.07 0.32
N LEU A 106 7.63 16.94 -0.23
CA LEU A 106 6.37 17.12 0.49
C LEU A 106 5.60 15.78 0.50
N ARG A 107 5.56 15.11 1.65
CA ARG A 107 4.81 13.87 1.83
C ARG A 107 3.34 14.19 2.11
N VAL A 108 2.46 13.72 1.23
CA VAL A 108 1.01 13.84 1.40
C VAL A 108 0.53 12.68 2.26
N ARG A 109 0.02 12.96 3.45
CA ARG A 109 -0.54 11.96 4.37
C ARG A 109 -2.07 12.06 4.35
N LEU A 110 -2.71 11.07 3.72
CA LEU A 110 -4.16 10.99 3.59
C LEU A 110 -4.75 10.29 4.82
N ARG A 111 -5.58 11.00 5.58
CA ARG A 111 -6.27 10.52 6.77
C ARG A 111 -7.74 10.33 6.41
N LEU A 112 -8.14 9.07 6.20
CA LEU A 112 -9.48 8.70 5.71
C LEU A 112 -10.36 8.07 6.80
N GLY A 113 -9.95 8.15 8.06
CA GLY A 113 -10.66 7.49 9.17
C GLY A 113 -12.10 7.96 9.36
N GLY A 114 -12.40 9.22 9.04
CA GLY A 114 -13.75 9.78 9.05
C GLY A 114 -14.55 9.51 7.76
N ALA A 115 -13.95 8.87 6.75
CA ALA A 115 -14.55 8.60 5.45
C ALA A 115 -14.15 7.20 4.92
N PRO A 116 -14.48 6.11 5.63
CA PRO A 116 -14.06 4.75 5.28
C PRO A 116 -14.53 4.31 3.88
N GLN A 117 -15.63 4.84 3.37
CA GLN A 117 -16.11 4.59 2.01
C GLN A 117 -15.15 5.07 0.90
N LEU A 118 -14.18 5.92 1.24
CA LEU A 118 -13.15 6.38 0.31
C LEU A 118 -11.86 5.55 0.39
N ALA A 119 -11.81 4.49 1.21
CA ALA A 119 -10.64 3.65 1.36
C ALA A 119 -10.25 2.94 0.04
N ASP A 120 -11.25 2.48 -0.71
CA ASP A 120 -11.09 1.77 -1.98
C ASP A 120 -10.77 2.69 -3.17
N VAL A 121 -10.78 4.02 -2.95
CA VAL A 121 -10.40 4.97 -4.00
C VAL A 121 -8.89 4.87 -4.23
N PRO A 122 -8.44 4.70 -5.49
CA PRO A 122 -7.03 4.57 -5.80
C PRO A 122 -6.37 5.97 -5.89
N TRP A 123 -6.13 6.56 -4.73
CA TRP A 123 -5.54 7.89 -4.55
C TRP A 123 -4.15 8.05 -5.20
N GLU A 124 -3.48 6.94 -5.51
CA GLU A 124 -2.23 6.89 -6.26
C GLU A 124 -2.35 7.51 -7.66
N TYR A 125 -3.57 7.59 -8.20
CA TYR A 125 -3.83 8.25 -9.48
C TYR A 125 -4.00 9.77 -9.39
N LEU A 126 -3.87 10.41 -8.22
CA LEU A 126 -3.94 11.87 -8.11
C LEU A 126 -3.01 12.55 -9.14
N TYR A 127 -3.62 13.27 -10.08
CA TYR A 127 -2.95 13.88 -11.22
C TYR A 127 -3.25 15.38 -11.27
N PRO A 128 -2.42 16.23 -10.66
CA PRO A 128 -2.51 17.67 -10.86
C PRO A 128 -2.24 18.03 -12.33
N SER A 129 -3.29 18.41 -13.05
CA SER A 129 -3.20 18.80 -14.48
C SER A 129 -2.17 19.90 -14.75
N GLY A 130 -2.01 20.82 -13.78
CA GLY A 130 -1.00 21.88 -13.85
C GLY A 130 0.45 21.38 -13.79
N LEU A 131 0.73 20.28 -13.08
CA LEU A 131 2.06 19.66 -13.02
C LEU A 131 2.28 18.61 -14.12
N LYS A 132 1.21 18.18 -14.81
CA LYS A 132 1.24 17.17 -15.87
C LYS A 132 1.90 15.83 -15.46
N GLN A 133 1.81 15.49 -14.18
CA GLN A 133 2.39 14.27 -13.61
C GLN A 133 1.50 13.72 -12.49
N PHE A 134 1.53 12.41 -12.29
CA PHE A 134 0.96 11.78 -11.09
C PHE A 134 1.83 12.12 -9.89
N LEU A 135 1.22 12.41 -8.73
CA LEU A 135 1.97 12.75 -7.52
C LEU A 135 2.93 11.63 -7.11
N VAL A 136 2.45 10.38 -7.12
CA VAL A 136 3.22 9.21 -6.69
C VAL A 136 4.42 8.85 -7.58
N LEU A 137 4.49 9.39 -8.80
CA LEU A 137 5.62 9.16 -9.71
C LEU A 137 6.78 10.13 -9.48
N SER A 138 6.64 11.07 -8.53
CA SER A 138 7.74 11.92 -8.08
C SER A 138 8.21 11.47 -6.71
N THR A 139 9.52 11.25 -6.57
CA THR A 139 10.15 11.05 -5.26
C THR A 139 9.98 12.26 -4.33
N LYS A 140 9.55 13.42 -4.84
CA LYS A 140 9.30 14.61 -4.02
C LYS A 140 7.88 14.68 -3.47
N THR A 141 6.94 13.87 -3.96
CA THR A 141 5.53 13.94 -3.55
C THR A 141 4.94 12.57 -3.24
N PRO A 142 5.53 11.78 -2.31
CA PRO A 142 4.96 10.51 -1.92
C PRO A 142 3.58 10.72 -1.29
N VAL A 143 2.63 9.86 -1.65
CA VAL A 143 1.28 9.83 -1.09
C VAL A 143 1.19 8.59 -0.18
N VAL A 144 0.80 8.79 1.07
CA VAL A 144 0.72 7.74 2.09
C VAL A 144 -0.67 7.76 2.71
N ARG A 145 -1.34 6.61 2.77
CA ARG A 145 -2.51 6.43 3.63
C ARG A 145 -2.04 6.38 5.08
N TYR A 146 -2.44 7.36 5.89
CA TYR A 146 -1.99 7.52 7.26
C TYR A 146 -3.11 7.20 8.24
N LEU A 147 -2.83 6.31 9.20
CA LEU A 147 -3.70 6.02 10.32
C LEU A 147 -3.08 6.62 11.58
N ALA A 148 -3.86 7.39 12.32
CA ALA A 148 -3.40 7.93 13.59
C ALA A 148 -3.19 6.79 14.60
N GLN A 149 -1.99 6.71 15.15
CA GLN A 149 -1.64 5.76 16.20
C GLN A 149 -1.35 6.51 17.50
N PRO A 150 -1.77 5.98 18.67
CA PRO A 150 -1.41 6.55 19.96
C PRO A 150 0.07 6.32 20.31
N ARG A 151 0.72 5.35 19.65
CA ARG A 151 2.12 5.01 19.86
C ARG A 151 3.01 5.72 18.85
N ARG A 152 4.25 5.98 19.27
CA ARG A 152 5.29 6.47 18.35
C ARG A 152 5.58 5.37 17.33
N VAL A 153 5.57 5.74 16.05
CA VAL A 153 6.00 4.86 14.96
C VAL A 153 7.52 4.71 15.04
N GLU A 154 8.01 3.48 15.16
CA GLU A 154 9.44 3.18 15.17
C GLU A 154 10.08 3.54 13.81
N PRO A 155 11.33 4.03 13.80
CA PRO A 155 12.03 4.33 12.54
C PRO A 155 12.12 3.10 11.65
N LEU A 156 11.84 3.27 10.36
CA LEU A 156 11.95 2.20 9.36
C LEU A 156 13.40 1.80 9.05
N THR A 157 14.36 2.67 9.39
CA THR A 157 15.78 2.43 9.18
C THR A 157 16.25 1.27 10.05
N VAL A 158 16.94 0.32 9.43
CA VAL A 158 17.56 -0.82 10.09
C VAL A 158 19.05 -0.87 9.77
N THR A 159 19.82 -1.52 10.63
CA THR A 159 21.24 -1.80 10.31
C THR A 159 21.28 -3.02 9.39
N PRO A 160 21.94 -2.93 8.21
CA PRO A 160 22.09 -4.09 7.35
C PRO A 160 22.82 -5.25 8.05
N PRO A 161 22.55 -6.52 7.68
CA PRO A 161 21.65 -6.93 6.60
C PRO A 161 20.16 -6.77 6.92
N LEU A 162 19.39 -6.27 5.95
CA LEU A 162 17.93 -6.28 5.97
C LEU A 162 17.42 -7.73 5.95
N GLN A 163 16.87 -8.18 7.08
CA GLN A 163 16.35 -9.53 7.25
C GLN A 163 14.91 -9.62 6.71
N VAL A 164 14.72 -10.35 5.62
CA VAL A 164 13.43 -10.51 4.93
C VAL A 164 12.91 -11.93 5.11
N LEU A 165 11.75 -12.07 5.73
CA LEU A 165 10.99 -13.33 5.80
C LEU A 165 9.93 -13.35 4.71
N VAL A 166 10.11 -14.20 3.70
CA VAL A 166 9.11 -14.46 2.67
C VAL A 166 8.26 -15.65 3.08
N VAL A 167 6.97 -15.43 3.19
CA VAL A 167 5.97 -16.42 3.60
C VAL A 167 5.08 -16.69 2.40
N VAL A 168 5.03 -17.95 1.97
CA VAL A 168 4.32 -18.34 0.76
C VAL A 168 3.21 -19.33 1.10
N ALA A 169 1.98 -19.01 0.72
CA ALA A 169 0.84 -19.90 0.86
C ALA A 169 0.11 -20.04 -0.49
N SER A 170 -0.04 -21.27 -0.97
CA SER A 170 -0.84 -21.59 -2.16
C SER A 170 -1.75 -22.79 -1.88
N PRO A 171 -2.82 -22.59 -1.08
CA PRO A 171 -3.72 -23.68 -0.73
C PRO A 171 -4.35 -24.34 -1.96
N THR A 172 -4.43 -25.67 -1.92
CA THR A 172 -4.84 -26.52 -3.05
C THR A 172 -6.31 -26.37 -3.46
N ASN A 173 -7.15 -25.84 -2.57
CA ASN A 173 -8.57 -25.55 -2.84
C ASN A 173 -8.82 -24.12 -3.36
N LEU A 174 -7.77 -23.32 -3.59
CA LEU A 174 -7.85 -22.00 -4.22
C LEU A 174 -7.18 -22.02 -5.59
N ALA A 175 -7.23 -20.89 -6.31
CA ALA A 175 -6.54 -20.76 -7.58
C ALA A 175 -5.03 -20.98 -7.40
N THR A 176 -4.43 -21.84 -8.22
CA THR A 176 -3.00 -22.13 -8.15
C THR A 176 -2.19 -20.88 -8.50
N LEU A 177 -1.25 -20.53 -7.63
CA LEU A 177 -0.31 -19.43 -7.86
C LEU A 177 1.03 -20.00 -8.35
N ASP A 178 1.72 -19.31 -9.24
CA ASP A 178 3.09 -19.64 -9.61
C ASP A 178 4.08 -19.10 -8.56
N VAL A 179 4.00 -19.70 -7.37
CA VAL A 179 4.79 -19.28 -6.20
C VAL A 179 6.28 -19.48 -6.40
N ASP A 180 6.68 -20.50 -7.15
CA ASP A 180 8.08 -20.77 -7.46
C ASP A 180 8.65 -19.64 -8.31
N ALA A 181 7.93 -19.21 -9.36
CA ALA A 181 8.37 -18.09 -10.15
C ALA A 181 8.46 -16.80 -9.32
N GLU A 182 7.51 -16.54 -8.41
CA GLU A 182 7.55 -15.35 -7.55
C GLU A 182 8.75 -15.36 -6.60
N VAL A 183 9.02 -16.49 -5.93
CA VAL A 183 10.19 -16.64 -5.06
C VAL A 183 11.49 -16.51 -5.85
N GLN A 184 11.58 -17.10 -7.05
CA GLN A 184 12.77 -16.98 -7.90
C GLN A 184 13.00 -15.55 -8.39
N ARG A 185 11.93 -14.80 -8.70
CA ARG A 185 12.03 -13.37 -9.02
C ARG A 185 12.62 -12.57 -7.87
N ILE A 186 12.11 -12.77 -6.65
CA ILE A 186 12.63 -12.11 -5.45
C ILE A 186 14.10 -12.50 -5.21
N ARG A 187 14.45 -13.79 -5.27
CA ARG A 187 15.84 -14.23 -5.11
C ARG A 187 16.78 -13.61 -6.14
N SER A 188 16.37 -13.61 -7.41
CA SER A 188 17.18 -13.05 -8.50
C SER A 188 17.39 -11.56 -8.32
N ALA A 189 16.34 -10.85 -7.93
CA ALA A 189 16.36 -9.42 -7.67
C ALA A 189 17.26 -9.05 -6.49
N LEU A 190 17.28 -9.88 -5.43
CA LEU A 190 18.06 -9.63 -4.22
C LEU A 190 19.47 -10.20 -4.27
N ALA A 191 19.81 -11.03 -5.25
CA ALA A 191 21.08 -11.76 -5.29
C ALA A 191 22.31 -10.84 -5.14
N GLY A 192 22.31 -9.68 -5.79
CA GLY A 192 23.40 -8.70 -5.66
C GLY A 192 23.52 -8.12 -4.25
N LEU A 193 22.38 -7.80 -3.62
CA LEU A 193 22.32 -7.26 -2.26
C LEU A 193 22.67 -8.31 -1.21
N GLU A 194 22.29 -9.57 -1.42
CA GLU A 194 22.69 -10.69 -0.56
C GLU A 194 24.20 -10.94 -0.65
N GLN A 195 24.77 -10.93 -1.86
CA GLN A 195 26.22 -11.06 -2.07
C GLN A 195 27.00 -9.90 -1.43
N ALA A 196 26.42 -8.70 -1.41
CA ALA A 196 26.98 -7.53 -0.73
C ALA A 196 26.75 -7.53 0.80
N GLY A 197 26.03 -8.51 1.36
CA GLY A 197 25.71 -8.57 2.78
C GLY A 197 24.72 -7.50 3.24
N GLN A 198 23.99 -6.88 2.32
CA GLN A 198 22.99 -5.84 2.61
C GLN A 198 21.60 -6.41 2.90
N VAL A 199 21.29 -7.60 2.39
CA VAL A 199 19.99 -8.28 2.55
C VAL A 199 20.22 -9.74 2.92
N SER A 200 19.29 -10.33 3.67
CA SER A 200 19.23 -11.78 3.89
C SER A 200 17.79 -12.27 3.75
N LEU A 201 17.58 -13.24 2.85
CA LEU A 201 16.26 -13.79 2.54
C LEU A 201 16.05 -15.17 3.19
N THR A 202 15.01 -15.27 4.02
CA THR A 202 14.47 -16.54 4.51
C THR A 202 13.13 -16.82 3.85
N VAL A 203 12.94 -17.99 3.24
CA VAL A 203 11.68 -18.36 2.57
C VAL A 203 11.02 -19.52 3.32
N VAL A 204 9.73 -19.36 3.64
CA VAL A 204 8.86 -20.36 4.26
C VAL A 204 7.80 -20.76 3.22
N PRO A 205 7.98 -21.88 2.51
CA PRO A 205 6.96 -22.42 1.62
C PRO A 205 5.82 -23.07 2.41
N ASN A 206 4.67 -23.26 1.77
CA ASN A 206 3.50 -23.96 2.31
C ASN A 206 3.11 -23.46 3.71
N ALA A 207 3.08 -22.14 3.85
CA ALA A 207 3.12 -21.51 5.15
C ALA A 207 1.82 -21.74 5.93
N THR A 208 1.94 -22.48 7.01
CA THR A 208 0.94 -22.51 8.07
C THR A 208 1.19 -21.37 9.05
N LEU A 209 0.13 -20.98 9.76
CA LEU A 209 0.23 -19.96 10.81
C LEU A 209 1.21 -20.40 11.94
N ALA A 210 1.30 -21.70 12.20
CA ALA A 210 2.24 -22.26 13.16
C ALA A 210 3.70 -22.14 12.69
N GLU A 211 3.96 -22.32 11.38
CA GLU A 211 5.31 -22.20 10.83
C GLU A 211 5.78 -20.74 10.76
N LEU A 212 4.87 -19.80 10.44
CA LEU A 212 5.14 -18.37 10.58
C LEU A 212 5.59 -18.02 12.00
N ARG A 213 4.80 -18.42 13.00
CA ARG A 213 5.12 -18.17 14.42
C ARG A 213 6.45 -18.81 14.82
N ARG A 214 6.73 -20.04 14.36
CA ARG A 214 8.00 -20.72 14.64
C ARG A 214 9.18 -19.99 14.03
N SER A 215 9.05 -19.51 12.81
CA SER A 215 10.09 -18.77 12.09
C SER A 215 10.39 -17.46 12.80
N MET A 216 9.37 -16.65 13.09
CA MET A 216 9.53 -15.37 13.78
C MET A 216 10.14 -15.52 15.19
N ARG A 217 9.85 -16.61 15.91
CA ARG A 217 10.49 -16.90 17.20
C ARG A 217 11.98 -17.23 17.11
N ARG A 218 12.45 -17.74 15.98
CA ARG A 218 13.83 -18.24 15.81
C ARG A 218 14.74 -17.22 15.14
N GLY A 219 14.18 -16.30 14.37
CA GLY A 219 14.92 -15.31 13.59
C GLY A 219 14.62 -13.89 14.04
N THR A 220 15.51 -12.97 13.69
CA THR A 220 15.24 -11.54 13.67
C THR A 220 14.83 -11.17 12.25
N PHE A 221 13.75 -10.41 12.10
CA PHE A 221 13.20 -10.03 10.80
C PHE A 221 12.78 -8.58 10.82
N HIS A 222 13.11 -7.87 9.74
CA HIS A 222 12.75 -6.46 9.52
C HIS A 222 11.58 -6.34 8.54
N VAL A 223 11.45 -7.30 7.61
CA VAL A 223 10.39 -7.34 6.62
C VAL A 223 9.70 -8.71 6.66
N LEU A 224 8.37 -8.71 6.68
CA LEU A 224 7.54 -9.87 6.39
C LEU A 224 6.89 -9.68 5.02
N HIS A 225 7.23 -10.52 4.06
CA HIS A 225 6.65 -10.52 2.72
C HIS A 225 5.72 -11.72 2.55
N PHE A 226 4.42 -11.47 2.52
CA PHE A 226 3.41 -12.50 2.30
C PHE A 226 3.09 -12.63 0.80
N ILE A 227 3.13 -13.86 0.29
CA ILE A 227 2.71 -14.24 -1.07
C ILE A 227 1.58 -15.26 -0.93
N GLY A 228 0.40 -14.95 -1.44
CA GLY A 228 -0.72 -15.89 -1.36
C GLY A 228 -2.05 -15.31 -1.84
N HIS A 229 -3.15 -15.71 -1.18
CA HIS A 229 -4.48 -15.19 -1.47
C HIS A 229 -4.99 -14.30 -0.35
N GLY A 230 -5.72 -13.25 -0.72
CA GLY A 230 -6.54 -12.46 0.17
C GLY A 230 -8.02 -12.84 0.06
N GLY A 231 -8.78 -12.56 1.11
CA GLY A 231 -10.24 -12.70 1.12
C GLY A 231 -10.88 -11.70 2.08
N PHE A 232 -12.19 -11.54 2.02
CA PHE A 232 -12.94 -10.62 2.87
C PHE A 232 -14.05 -11.35 3.59
N ASN A 233 -14.12 -11.20 4.92
CA ASN A 233 -15.22 -11.73 5.70
C ASN A 233 -16.34 -10.69 5.77
N VAL A 234 -17.43 -10.92 5.03
CA VAL A 234 -18.59 -10.00 4.99
C VAL A 234 -19.31 -9.84 6.32
N HIS A 235 -19.21 -10.82 7.23
CA HIS A 235 -19.89 -10.79 8.52
C HIS A 235 -19.14 -9.94 9.55
N THR A 236 -17.80 -9.99 9.53
CA THR A 236 -16.96 -9.19 10.43
C THR A 236 -16.45 -7.90 9.79
N ALA A 237 -16.65 -7.73 8.48
CA ALA A 237 -16.10 -6.66 7.66
C ALA A 237 -14.56 -6.59 7.72
N GLU A 238 -13.90 -7.74 7.81
CA GLU A 238 -12.44 -7.83 7.95
C GLU A 238 -11.77 -8.43 6.71
N GLY A 239 -10.62 -7.88 6.37
CA GLY A 239 -9.68 -8.48 5.44
C GLY A 239 -8.99 -9.71 6.05
N MET A 240 -8.76 -10.72 5.22
CA MET A 240 -8.21 -12.02 5.59
C MET A 240 -7.10 -12.42 4.61
N LEU A 241 -6.11 -13.16 5.09
CA LEU A 241 -5.10 -13.84 4.26
C LEU A 241 -5.30 -15.35 4.35
N ALA A 242 -5.14 -16.04 3.23
CA ALA A 242 -5.22 -17.50 3.18
C ALA A 242 -3.83 -18.10 3.47
N PHE A 243 -3.67 -18.68 4.65
CA PHE A 243 -2.56 -19.57 4.99
C PHE A 243 -2.92 -21.01 4.60
N GLU A 244 -1.95 -21.92 4.71
CA GLU A 244 -2.21 -23.35 4.59
C GLU A 244 -2.48 -23.97 5.98
N ASP A 245 -3.31 -25.01 5.99
CA ASP A 245 -3.42 -25.95 7.11
C ASP A 245 -2.55 -27.21 6.88
N ASP A 246 -2.62 -28.16 7.81
CA ASP A 246 -1.86 -29.42 7.73
C ASP A 246 -2.27 -30.31 6.54
N HIS A 247 -3.36 -29.99 5.84
CA HIS A 247 -3.85 -30.69 4.64
C HIS A 247 -3.63 -29.88 3.36
N HIS A 248 -2.87 -28.77 3.41
CA HIS A 248 -2.68 -27.83 2.30
C HIS A 248 -3.99 -27.18 1.82
N LEU A 249 -4.98 -27.07 2.69
CA LEU A 249 -6.22 -26.35 2.46
C LEU A 249 -6.15 -24.94 3.03
N ALA A 250 -7.02 -24.06 2.53
CA ALA A 250 -7.03 -22.66 2.93
C ALA A 250 -7.47 -22.51 4.38
N HIS A 251 -6.60 -21.92 5.19
CA HIS A 251 -6.88 -21.43 6.53
C HIS A 251 -6.91 -19.90 6.50
N MET A 252 -8.11 -19.31 6.55
CA MET A 252 -8.29 -17.86 6.52
C MET A 252 -7.92 -17.24 7.87
N VAL A 253 -6.96 -16.32 7.87
CA VAL A 253 -6.47 -15.60 9.06
C VAL A 253 -6.80 -14.12 8.91
N SER A 254 -7.45 -13.53 9.92
CA SER A 254 -7.80 -12.10 9.89
C SER A 254 -6.57 -11.21 10.03
N GLY A 255 -6.67 -9.97 9.53
CA GLY A 255 -5.62 -8.98 9.78
C GLY A 255 -5.38 -8.74 11.27
N SER A 256 -6.44 -8.78 12.08
CA SER A 256 -6.40 -8.66 13.54
C SER A 256 -5.64 -9.83 14.20
N ASP A 257 -5.89 -11.07 13.79
CA ASP A 257 -5.21 -12.27 14.30
C ASP A 257 -3.73 -12.29 13.89
N LEU A 258 -3.45 -11.96 12.63
CA LEU A 258 -2.08 -11.85 12.13
C LEU A 258 -1.32 -10.77 12.89
N ALA A 259 -1.91 -9.60 13.07
CA ALA A 259 -1.31 -8.51 13.83
C ALA A 259 -1.00 -8.94 15.27
N THR A 260 -1.95 -9.57 15.95
CA THR A 260 -1.78 -10.11 17.31
C THR A 260 -0.65 -11.12 17.37
N MET A 261 -0.43 -11.92 16.32
CA MET A 261 0.69 -12.86 16.27
C MET A 261 2.06 -12.17 16.17
N ILE A 262 2.14 -11.09 15.40
CA ILE A 262 3.43 -10.50 15.00
C ILE A 262 3.78 -9.20 15.73
N HIS A 263 2.86 -8.63 16.52
CA HIS A 263 3.02 -7.31 17.15
C HIS A 263 4.22 -7.19 18.11
N ASP A 264 4.56 -8.27 18.82
CA ASP A 264 5.71 -8.31 19.75
C ASP A 264 7.05 -8.60 19.04
N HIS A 265 7.07 -8.66 17.70
CA HIS A 265 8.31 -8.77 16.94
C HIS A 265 8.93 -7.38 16.76
N ASP A 266 9.55 -6.86 17.83
CA ASP A 266 10.06 -5.47 17.94
C ASP A 266 11.01 -5.03 16.83
N THR A 267 11.56 -5.95 16.03
CA THR A 267 12.43 -5.64 14.88
C THR A 267 11.66 -5.50 13.57
N LEU A 268 10.40 -5.92 13.50
CA LEU A 268 9.57 -5.82 12.30
C LEU A 268 9.31 -4.33 12.00
N ARG A 269 9.59 -3.91 10.77
CA ARG A 269 9.38 -2.53 10.31
C ARG A 269 8.36 -2.45 9.19
N LEU A 270 8.29 -3.50 8.38
CA LEU A 270 7.50 -3.51 7.17
C LEU A 270 6.82 -4.86 6.99
N VAL A 271 5.54 -4.81 6.62
CA VAL A 271 4.85 -5.95 6.01
C VAL A 271 4.54 -5.63 4.56
N LEU A 272 4.90 -6.53 3.65
CA LEU A 272 4.55 -6.46 2.24
C LEU A 272 3.51 -7.55 1.95
N LEU A 273 2.29 -7.13 1.59
CA LEU A 273 1.18 -8.01 1.26
C LEU A 273 1.05 -8.11 -0.27
N ASN A 274 1.57 -9.20 -0.82
CA ASN A 274 1.47 -9.54 -2.22
C ASN A 274 0.49 -10.71 -2.38
N ALA A 275 -0.80 -10.43 -2.23
CA ALA A 275 -1.83 -11.44 -2.35
C ALA A 275 -2.77 -11.15 -3.52
N CYS A 276 -3.21 -12.19 -4.23
CA CYS A 276 -4.28 -12.05 -5.21
C CYS A 276 -5.64 -11.98 -4.49
N GLU A 277 -6.56 -11.16 -5.01
CA GLU A 277 -7.95 -11.18 -4.56
C GLU A 277 -8.59 -12.52 -5.03
N GLY A 278 -8.68 -13.51 -4.13
CA GLY A 278 -9.43 -14.72 -4.43
C GLY A 278 -10.88 -14.34 -4.77
N ALA A 279 -11.34 -14.67 -5.99
CA ALA A 279 -12.71 -14.50 -6.50
C ALA A 279 -13.52 -13.36 -5.83
N ARG A 280 -13.21 -12.12 -6.21
CA ARG A 280 -13.86 -10.88 -5.75
C ARG A 280 -15.40 -11.00 -5.70
N GLN A 281 -15.96 -11.24 -4.51
CA GLN A 281 -17.40 -11.19 -4.23
C GLN A 281 -17.83 -9.92 -3.49
N SER A 282 -16.88 -9.10 -3.01
CA SER A 282 -17.12 -7.85 -2.29
C SER A 282 -16.43 -6.67 -3.00
N PRO A 283 -17.04 -5.47 -3.05
CA PRO A 283 -16.40 -4.25 -3.55
C PRO A 283 -15.19 -3.79 -2.72
N ALA A 284 -15.11 -4.20 -1.44
CA ALA A 284 -14.09 -3.75 -0.49
C ALA A 284 -12.72 -4.39 -0.72
N ASP A 285 -11.64 -3.59 -0.68
CA ASP A 285 -10.23 -4.02 -0.77
C ASP A 285 -9.83 -4.83 0.48
N PRO A 286 -9.71 -6.17 0.38
CA PRO A 286 -9.42 -6.99 1.55
C PRO A 286 -8.01 -6.76 2.09
N LEU A 287 -7.04 -6.48 1.21
CA LEU A 287 -5.65 -6.23 1.62
C LEU A 287 -5.48 -4.86 2.26
N GLY A 288 -6.26 -3.87 1.82
CA GLY A 288 -6.44 -2.61 2.54
C GLY A 288 -6.88 -2.83 3.98
N GLY A 289 -7.88 -3.69 4.21
CA GLY A 289 -8.36 -4.04 5.56
C GLY A 289 -7.29 -4.73 6.42
N VAL A 290 -6.55 -5.69 5.86
CA VAL A 290 -5.43 -6.34 6.57
C VAL A 290 -4.33 -5.31 6.90
N ALA A 291 -3.95 -4.48 5.94
CA ALA A 291 -2.93 -3.45 6.13
C ALA A 291 -3.30 -2.47 7.25
N GLN A 292 -4.55 -2.00 7.27
CA GLN A 292 -5.04 -1.14 8.34
C GLN A 292 -4.96 -1.83 9.70
N SER A 293 -5.36 -3.09 9.79
CA SER A 293 -5.32 -3.87 11.04
C SER A 293 -3.89 -4.01 11.57
N LEU A 294 -2.94 -4.31 10.69
CA LEU A 294 -1.52 -4.42 11.03
C LEU A 294 -0.95 -3.08 11.54
N VAL A 295 -1.24 -1.98 10.84
CA VAL A 295 -0.79 -0.64 11.21
C VAL A 295 -1.38 -0.24 12.57
N VAL A 296 -2.69 -0.39 12.78
CA VAL A 296 -3.36 -0.05 14.06
C VAL A 296 -2.73 -0.79 15.25
N GLN A 297 -2.25 -2.02 15.04
CA GLN A 297 -1.62 -2.84 16.08
C GLN A 297 -0.12 -2.58 16.26
N GLY A 298 0.45 -1.60 15.56
CA GLY A 298 1.80 -1.09 15.81
C GLY A 298 2.84 -1.48 14.76
N ILE A 299 2.45 -2.14 13.67
CA ILE A 299 3.38 -2.34 12.54
C ILE A 299 3.68 -0.98 11.89
N PRO A 300 4.96 -0.57 11.77
CA PRO A 300 5.29 0.79 11.34
C PRO A 300 4.86 1.14 9.91
N ALA A 301 4.93 0.18 8.99
CA ALA A 301 4.52 0.36 7.61
C ALA A 301 3.97 -0.94 7.00
N VAL A 302 2.99 -0.79 6.12
CA VAL A 302 2.49 -1.87 5.27
C VAL A 302 2.41 -1.39 3.83
N VAL A 303 2.89 -2.22 2.91
CA VAL A 303 2.63 -2.06 1.49
C VAL A 303 1.69 -3.19 1.08
N ALA A 304 0.54 -2.84 0.54
CA ALA A 304 -0.48 -3.79 0.14
C ALA A 304 -0.92 -3.47 -1.29
N MET A 305 -0.99 -4.49 -2.14
CA MET A 305 -1.49 -4.33 -3.50
C MET A 305 -3.02 -4.22 -3.46
N GLN A 306 -3.57 -3.16 -4.05
CA GLN A 306 -5.03 -2.99 -4.13
C GLN A 306 -5.66 -3.86 -5.24
N PHE A 307 -4.86 -4.27 -6.22
CA PHE A 307 -5.30 -5.06 -7.37
C PHE A 307 -4.23 -6.07 -7.75
N GLU A 308 -4.62 -7.13 -8.48
CA GLU A 308 -3.67 -8.04 -9.12
C GLU A 308 -2.70 -7.25 -10.01
N ILE A 309 -1.41 -7.48 -9.82
CA ILE A 309 -0.34 -6.96 -10.68
C ILE A 309 0.16 -8.06 -11.62
N THR A 310 0.69 -7.70 -12.78
CA THR A 310 1.30 -8.68 -13.68
C THR A 310 2.59 -9.24 -13.08
N ASP A 311 2.96 -10.47 -13.44
CA ASP A 311 4.25 -11.06 -13.03
C ASP A 311 5.44 -10.14 -13.36
N ALA A 312 5.43 -9.51 -14.53
CA ALA A 312 6.47 -8.57 -14.93
C ALA A 312 6.52 -7.33 -14.02
N ALA A 313 5.36 -6.79 -13.63
CA ALA A 313 5.30 -5.66 -12.70
C ALA A 313 5.72 -6.07 -11.29
N ALA A 314 5.31 -7.25 -10.81
CA ALA A 314 5.72 -7.81 -9.52
C ALA A 314 7.24 -8.01 -9.44
N THR A 315 7.85 -8.49 -10.55
CA THR A 315 9.32 -8.64 -10.68
C THR A 315 10.02 -7.31 -10.47
N VAL A 316 9.65 -6.30 -11.28
CA VAL A 316 10.30 -4.99 -11.28
C VAL A 316 10.05 -4.29 -9.95
N PHE A 317 8.82 -4.36 -9.44
CA PHE A 317 8.46 -3.80 -8.14
C PHE A 317 9.34 -4.38 -7.03
N SER A 318 9.38 -5.71 -6.87
CA SER A 318 10.13 -6.33 -5.79
C SER A 318 11.62 -5.98 -5.89
N ALA A 319 12.19 -5.99 -7.09
CA ALA A 319 13.61 -5.67 -7.29
C ALA A 319 13.96 -4.24 -6.90
N GLU A 320 13.26 -3.27 -7.49
CA GLU A 320 13.52 -1.86 -7.24
C GLU A 320 13.16 -1.49 -5.80
N PHE A 321 12.09 -2.08 -5.25
CA PHE A 321 11.65 -1.81 -3.88
C PHE A 321 12.70 -2.24 -2.86
N TYR A 322 13.16 -3.49 -2.92
CA TYR A 322 14.14 -3.98 -1.96
C TYR A 322 15.53 -3.35 -2.15
N ALA A 323 15.93 -3.04 -3.38
CA ALA A 323 17.13 -2.26 -3.63
C ALA A 323 17.04 -0.87 -2.97
N ALA A 324 15.94 -0.16 -3.19
CA ALA A 324 15.74 1.18 -2.64
C ALA A 324 15.68 1.24 -1.10
N ILE A 325 15.23 0.16 -0.42
CA ILE A 325 15.20 0.12 1.05
C ILE A 325 16.44 -0.51 1.68
N ALA A 326 17.32 -1.12 0.88
CA ALA A 326 18.61 -1.66 1.32
C ALA A 326 19.77 -0.67 1.10
N ASP A 327 19.58 0.32 0.22
CA ASP A 327 20.45 1.49 -0.02
C ASP A 327 20.43 2.50 1.14
#